data_AF-A0A222PB93-F1
#
_entry.id   AF-A0A222PB93-F1
#
_cell.length_a   1.000
_cell.length_b   1.000
_cell.length_c   1.000
_cell.angle_alpha   90.00
_cell.angle_beta   90.00
_cell.angle_gamma   90.00
#
_symmetry.space_group_name_H-M   'P 1'
#
loop_
_entity.id
_entity.type
_entity.pdbx_description
1 polymer ?
#
loop_
_entity_poly.entity_id
_entity_poly.type
_entity_poly.pdbx_seq_one_letter_code
_entity_poly.pdbx_strand_id
1 'polypeptide(L)'
;MSDKEIIEAETVKENGNNPLKVIQLDMEYLKENAEEYLTDDEKFMDLLYSINDRSGVEKLLKMRFLSGGAVPLRDILWRSGKTKAELANYKVKFRKYGDKPEEKKTEDNIVRELLMSDVLEGSFRGWENEICLYDTANFKNTYRGNNSNAKWYSIGGHYNLKMERTGEIYIKMRWYCYYSSFGKGNSHYTFKIDADDTENFMNFLIDIIHEKNVKADNLKNYFEDIY
;
A
#
# COMPACT_ATOMS: atom_id res chain seq x y z
N MET A 1 -34.57 43.18 11.24
CA MET A 1 -33.84 42.26 12.12
C MET A 1 -34.25 40.86 11.68
N SER A 2 -33.52 40.24 10.74
CA SER A 2 -32.31 39.41 10.97
C SER A 2 -32.69 38.09 11.65
N ASP A 3 -32.41 36.88 11.15
CA ASP A 3 -31.48 36.37 10.12
C ASP A 3 -32.07 35.06 9.56
N LYS A 4 -32.16 34.82 8.24
CA LYS A 4 -31.15 34.15 7.42
C LYS A 4 -30.38 33.06 8.18
N GLU A 5 -30.82 31.81 8.13
CA GLU A 5 -29.97 30.60 8.21
C GLU A 5 -30.79 29.30 8.11
N ILE A 6 -31.51 29.09 7.00
CA ILE A 6 -31.95 27.74 6.60
C ILE A 6 -31.80 27.59 5.08
N ILE A 7 -30.62 27.93 4.54
CA ILE A 7 -30.17 27.53 3.21
C ILE A 7 -28.64 27.56 3.27
N GLU A 8 -27.97 26.42 3.47
CA GLU A 8 -26.56 26.17 3.05
C GLU A 8 -25.98 24.82 3.56
N ALA A 9 -26.79 23.76 3.68
CA ALA A 9 -26.26 22.40 3.93
C ALA A 9 -26.20 21.52 2.66
N GLU A 10 -26.73 21.96 1.53
CA GLU A 10 -26.82 21.16 0.29
C GLU A 10 -26.08 21.78 -0.92
N THR A 11 -25.27 22.81 -0.70
CA THR A 11 -24.45 23.44 -1.74
C THR A 11 -23.01 23.64 -1.27
N VAL A 12 -22.30 22.53 -0.99
CA VAL A 12 -20.85 22.48 -1.21
C VAL A 12 -20.63 21.67 -2.49
N LYS A 13 -21.18 22.20 -3.58
CA LYS A 13 -20.71 21.93 -4.93
C LYS A 13 -19.69 23.01 -5.29
N GLU A 14 -18.66 22.57 -5.99
CA GLU A 14 -18.03 23.34 -7.08
C GLU A 14 -17.29 24.63 -6.69
N ASN A 15 -15.96 24.52 -6.67
CA ASN A 15 -14.93 25.56 -6.82
C ASN A 15 -14.04 25.81 -5.59
N GLY A 16 -13.17 24.84 -5.33
CA GLY A 16 -11.95 25.00 -4.53
C GLY A 16 -11.06 23.77 -4.70
N ASN A 17 -10.16 23.80 -5.68
CA ASN A 17 -9.04 22.85 -5.90
C ASN A 17 -9.24 21.43 -5.35
N ASN A 18 -10.05 20.59 -6.00
CA ASN A 18 -9.94 19.14 -5.78
C ASN A 18 -8.55 18.72 -6.30
N PRO A 19 -7.61 18.25 -5.45
CA PRO A 19 -6.26 17.89 -5.87
C PRO A 19 -6.27 16.84 -6.99
N LEU A 20 -7.28 15.97 -7.01
CA LEU A 20 -7.48 15.00 -8.08
C LEU A 20 -7.75 15.67 -9.43
N LYS A 21 -8.63 16.69 -9.47
CA LYS A 21 -8.94 17.44 -10.71
C LYS A 21 -7.73 18.23 -11.20
N VAL A 22 -6.90 18.75 -10.29
CA VAL A 22 -5.68 19.48 -10.65
C VAL A 22 -4.65 18.54 -11.28
N ILE A 23 -4.40 17.36 -10.69
CA ILE A 23 -3.44 16.40 -11.23
C ILE A 23 -3.98 15.70 -12.51
N GLN A 24 -5.29 15.50 -12.63
CA GLN A 24 -5.92 14.92 -13.84
C GLN A 24 -5.72 15.81 -15.07
N LEU A 25 -5.80 17.14 -14.92
CA LEU A 25 -5.61 18.09 -16.03
C LEU A 25 -4.17 18.05 -16.59
N ASP A 26 -3.21 17.63 -15.78
CA ASP A 26 -1.80 17.50 -16.15
C ASP A 26 -1.46 16.22 -16.94
N MET A 27 -2.35 15.22 -16.98
CA MET A 27 -2.10 13.96 -17.69
C MET A 27 -3.14 13.75 -18.79
N GLU A 28 -2.76 14.09 -20.02
CA GLU A 28 -3.68 14.20 -21.17
C GLU A 28 -4.46 12.91 -21.47
N TYR A 29 -3.86 11.74 -21.27
CA TYR A 29 -4.49 10.43 -21.47
C TYR A 29 -5.49 10.02 -20.37
N LEU A 30 -5.59 10.75 -19.26
CA LEU A 30 -6.59 10.52 -18.21
C LEU A 30 -7.78 11.47 -18.29
N LYS A 31 -7.78 12.46 -19.20
CA LYS A 31 -8.84 13.48 -19.28
C LYS A 31 -10.24 12.89 -19.48
N GLU A 32 -10.36 11.79 -20.22
CA GLU A 32 -11.66 11.19 -20.56
C GLU A 32 -11.97 9.89 -19.79
N ASN A 33 -10.96 9.12 -19.36
CA ASN A 33 -11.13 7.78 -18.78
C ASN A 33 -10.47 7.60 -17.39
N ALA A 34 -10.24 8.69 -16.63
CA ALA A 34 -9.56 8.60 -15.34
C ALA A 34 -10.18 7.59 -14.36
N GLU A 35 -11.51 7.51 -14.31
CA GLU A 35 -12.20 6.61 -13.37
C GLU A 35 -11.85 5.14 -13.64
N GLU A 36 -11.78 4.74 -14.91
CA GLU A 36 -11.43 3.38 -15.32
C GLU A 36 -10.03 2.99 -14.81
N TYR A 37 -9.03 3.83 -15.08
CA TYR A 37 -7.65 3.58 -14.65
C TYR A 37 -7.43 3.73 -13.13
N LEU A 38 -8.27 4.51 -12.44
CA LEU A 38 -8.13 4.76 -11.00
C LEU A 38 -9.00 3.86 -10.12
N THR A 39 -9.84 3.00 -10.71
CA THR A 39 -10.64 1.99 -10.00
C THR A 39 -10.21 0.57 -10.31
N ASP A 40 -9.89 0.26 -11.57
CA ASP A 40 -9.43 -1.05 -12.02
C ASP A 40 -7.94 -1.25 -11.70
N ASP A 41 -7.59 -2.33 -11.00
CA ASP A 41 -6.20 -2.60 -10.58
C ASP A 41 -5.31 -3.03 -11.77
N GLU A 42 -5.84 -3.77 -12.74
CA GLU A 42 -5.09 -4.25 -13.89
C GLU A 42 -4.75 -3.10 -14.83
N LYS A 43 -5.76 -2.29 -15.18
CA LYS A 43 -5.56 -1.10 -16.04
C LYS A 43 -4.68 -0.06 -15.37
N PHE A 44 -4.81 0.12 -14.05
CA PHE A 44 -3.90 0.97 -13.29
C PHE A 44 -2.45 0.51 -13.43
N MET A 45 -2.19 -0.78 -13.22
CA MET A 45 -0.84 -1.33 -13.28
C MET A 45 -0.27 -1.27 -14.70
N ASP A 46 -1.07 -1.52 -15.72
CA ASP A 46 -0.61 -1.44 -17.11
C ASP A 46 -0.28 -0.01 -17.52
N LEU A 47 -1.08 0.97 -17.09
CA LEU A 47 -0.77 2.37 -17.28
C LEU A 47 0.47 2.81 -16.50
N LEU A 48 0.61 2.36 -15.24
CA LEU A 48 1.76 2.69 -14.40
C LEU A 48 3.08 2.23 -15.01
N TYR A 49 3.06 1.10 -15.71
CA TYR A 49 4.23 0.52 -16.38
C TYR A 49 4.42 0.96 -17.85
N SER A 50 3.56 1.85 -18.36
CA SER A 50 3.73 2.48 -19.68
C SER A 50 4.29 3.91 -19.61
N ILE A 51 4.40 4.49 -18.41
CA ILE A 51 4.88 5.85 -18.20
C ILE A 51 6.41 5.87 -18.08
N ASN A 52 7.09 6.48 -19.05
CA ASN A 52 8.55 6.50 -19.10
C ASN A 52 9.19 7.61 -18.25
N ASP A 53 8.44 8.63 -17.84
CA ASP A 53 8.97 9.72 -17.03
C ASP A 53 8.63 9.54 -15.53
N ARG A 54 9.61 9.82 -14.67
CA ARG A 54 9.47 9.68 -13.22
C ARG A 54 8.31 10.50 -12.63
N SER A 55 8.08 11.70 -13.16
CA SER A 55 7.04 12.62 -12.69
C SER A 55 5.64 12.07 -12.98
N GLY A 56 5.41 11.47 -14.14
CA GLY A 56 4.16 10.82 -14.49
C GLY A 56 3.85 9.63 -13.59
N VAL A 57 4.86 8.81 -13.26
CA VAL A 57 4.73 7.71 -12.27
C VAL A 57 4.28 8.25 -10.92
N GLU A 58 4.94 9.30 -10.43
CA GLU A 58 4.58 9.97 -9.17
C GLU A 58 3.15 10.52 -9.19
N LYS A 59 2.77 11.24 -10.26
CA LYS A 59 1.43 11.81 -10.40
C LYS A 59 0.35 10.74 -10.42
N LEU A 60 0.57 9.64 -11.14
CA LEU A 60 -0.40 8.54 -11.23
C LEU A 60 -0.58 7.83 -9.88
N LEU A 61 0.52 7.56 -9.16
CA LEU A 61 0.45 6.99 -7.80
C LEU A 61 -0.33 7.90 -6.85
N LYS A 62 -0.04 9.21 -6.85
CA LYS A 62 -0.78 10.18 -6.02
C LYS A 62 -2.26 10.20 -6.37
N MET A 63 -2.62 10.17 -7.66
CA MET A 63 -4.03 10.12 -8.07
C MET A 63 -4.72 8.84 -7.62
N ARG A 64 -4.06 7.67 -7.70
CA ARG A 64 -4.62 6.41 -7.20
C ARG A 64 -4.91 6.47 -5.71
N PHE A 65 -4.01 7.04 -4.92
CA PHE A 65 -4.26 7.22 -3.49
C PHE A 65 -5.38 8.22 -3.21
N LEU A 66 -5.39 9.37 -3.90
CA LEU A 66 -6.40 10.42 -3.72
C LEU A 66 -7.80 9.98 -4.18
N SER A 67 -7.91 9.04 -5.14
CA SER A 67 -9.19 8.44 -5.53
C SER A 67 -9.68 7.38 -4.53
N GLY A 68 -8.88 7.03 -3.51
CA GLY A 68 -9.15 5.94 -2.58
C GLY A 68 -8.81 4.55 -3.12
N GLY A 69 -8.19 4.49 -4.31
CA GLY A 69 -7.68 3.27 -4.91
C GLY A 69 -6.54 2.66 -4.09
N ALA A 70 -6.42 1.33 -4.16
CA ALA A 70 -5.30 0.62 -3.58
C ALA A 70 -4.09 0.65 -4.53
N VAL A 71 -2.88 0.66 -3.97
CA VAL A 71 -1.63 0.44 -4.70
C VAL A 71 -1.07 -0.93 -4.29
N PRO A 72 -1.01 -1.93 -5.20
CA PRO A 72 -0.60 -3.29 -4.87
C PRO A 72 0.93 -3.40 -4.75
N LEU A 73 1.46 -3.09 -3.56
CA LEU A 73 2.89 -3.00 -3.29
C LEU A 73 3.67 -4.25 -3.71
N ARG A 74 3.16 -5.44 -3.39
CA ARG A 74 3.86 -6.69 -3.71
C ARG A 74 3.98 -6.90 -5.21
N ASP A 75 2.95 -6.53 -5.97
CA ASP A 75 2.94 -6.68 -7.42
C ASP A 75 3.87 -5.66 -8.08
N ILE A 76 3.97 -4.45 -7.53
CA ILE A 76 4.97 -3.46 -7.94
C ILE A 76 6.38 -4.01 -7.73
N LEU A 77 6.68 -4.54 -6.53
CA LEU A 77 7.99 -5.14 -6.26
C LEU A 77 8.28 -6.29 -7.23
N TRP A 78 7.30 -7.14 -7.51
CA TRP A 78 7.43 -8.24 -8.45
C TRP A 78 7.68 -7.77 -9.89
N ARG A 79 6.84 -6.87 -10.42
CA ARG A 79 6.94 -6.35 -11.80
C ARG A 79 8.21 -5.51 -12.03
N SER A 80 8.73 -4.87 -10.99
CA SER A 80 10.02 -4.14 -11.05
C SER A 80 11.20 -5.06 -11.41
N GLY A 81 11.07 -6.37 -11.17
CA GLY A 81 12.13 -7.35 -11.41
C GLY A 81 13.24 -7.36 -10.35
N LYS A 82 13.07 -6.62 -9.24
CA LYS A 82 14.02 -6.63 -8.12
C LYS A 82 14.04 -8.00 -7.42
N THR A 83 15.23 -8.47 -7.11
CA THR A 83 15.44 -9.72 -6.37
C THR A 83 15.31 -9.52 -4.86
N LYS A 84 15.14 -10.63 -4.13
CA LYS A 84 15.14 -10.61 -2.65
C LYS A 84 16.41 -9.97 -2.09
N ALA A 85 17.57 -10.23 -2.72
CA ALA A 85 18.86 -9.71 -2.28
C ALA A 85 18.96 -8.19 -2.45
N GLU A 86 18.47 -7.65 -3.57
CA GLU A 86 18.42 -6.20 -3.80
C GLU A 86 17.50 -5.49 -2.80
N LEU A 87 16.42 -6.15 -2.36
CA LEU A 87 15.46 -5.60 -1.41
C LEU A 87 15.81 -5.88 0.07
N ALA A 88 16.83 -6.70 0.34
CA ALA A 88 17.13 -7.21 1.68
C ALA A 88 17.53 -6.12 2.68
N ASN A 89 17.96 -4.95 2.20
CA ASN A 89 18.36 -3.82 3.03
C ASN A 89 17.34 -2.68 3.02
N TYR A 90 16.31 -2.75 2.17
CA TYR A 90 15.29 -1.70 2.13
C TYR A 90 14.23 -1.96 3.20
N LYS A 91 14.28 -1.15 4.25
CA LYS A 91 13.39 -1.20 5.40
C LYS A 91 12.50 0.04 5.42
N VAL A 92 11.25 -0.18 5.80
CA VAL A 92 10.28 0.89 6.02
C VAL A 92 9.78 0.80 7.44
N LYS A 93 9.83 1.91 8.17
CA LYS A 93 9.23 2.00 9.49
C LYS A 93 7.72 2.19 9.35
N PHE A 94 7.00 1.50 10.22
CA PHE A 94 5.57 1.67 10.35
C PHE A 94 5.17 1.60 11.82
N ARG A 95 4.10 2.31 12.15
CA ARG A 95 3.38 2.20 13.41
C ARG A 95 2.31 1.13 13.27
N LYS A 96 2.33 0.15 14.17
CA LYS A 96 1.32 -0.89 14.27
C LYS A 96 0.15 -0.37 15.11
N TYR A 97 -1.08 -0.60 14.66
CA TYR A 97 -2.30 -0.33 15.41
C TYR A 97 -3.19 -1.56 15.44
N GLY A 98 -3.72 -1.88 16.61
CA GLY A 98 -4.71 -2.95 16.78
C GLY A 98 -6.09 -2.49 16.32
N ASP A 99 -6.81 -3.30 15.54
CA ASP A 99 -8.15 -2.90 15.10
C ASP A 99 -9.19 -3.08 16.24
N LYS A 100 -8.94 -3.92 17.25
CA LYS A 100 -9.85 -4.16 18.39
C LYS A 100 -9.66 -3.16 19.54
N PRO A 101 -10.72 -2.77 20.28
CA PRO A 101 -10.65 -1.78 21.36
C PRO A 101 -9.63 -2.11 22.47
N GLU A 102 -9.46 -3.39 22.81
CA GLU A 102 -8.51 -3.88 23.81
C GLU A 102 -7.05 -3.82 23.32
N GLU A 103 -6.83 -3.92 22.01
CA GLU A 103 -5.50 -3.87 21.39
C GLU A 103 -5.02 -2.42 21.18
N LYS A 104 -5.97 -1.50 20.98
CA LYS A 104 -5.73 -0.05 20.83
C LYS A 104 -5.04 0.62 22.03
N LYS A 105 -5.01 -0.05 23.19
CA LYS A 105 -4.46 0.53 24.43
C LYS A 105 -3.01 0.15 24.71
N THR A 106 -2.50 -0.93 24.11
CA THR A 106 -1.20 -1.52 24.48
C THR A 106 -0.24 -1.67 23.32
N GLU A 107 -0.72 -1.73 22.07
CA GLU A 107 0.14 -1.96 20.89
C GLU A 107 0.13 -0.82 19.88
N ASP A 108 -0.75 0.17 20.05
CA ASP A 108 -0.79 1.37 19.21
C ASP A 108 0.48 2.20 19.41
N ASN A 109 1.09 2.64 18.32
CA ASN A 109 2.37 3.39 18.24
C ASN A 109 3.66 2.58 18.44
N ILE A 110 3.64 1.24 18.43
CA ILE A 110 4.89 0.49 18.33
C ILE A 110 5.45 0.67 16.91
N VAL A 111 6.62 1.31 16.80
CA VAL A 111 7.37 1.42 15.55
C VAL A 111 8.08 0.10 15.28
N ARG A 112 7.90 -0.40 14.06
CA ARG A 112 8.48 -1.65 13.56
C ARG A 112 9.09 -1.41 12.20
N GLU A 113 10.07 -2.23 11.84
CA GLU A 113 10.69 -2.22 10.52
C GLU A 113 10.13 -3.37 9.67
N LEU A 114 9.67 -3.05 8.46
CA LEU A 114 9.25 -4.03 7.45
C LEU A 114 10.26 -4.04 6.32
N LEU A 115 10.77 -5.21 5.99
CA LEU A 115 11.66 -5.41 4.86
C LEU A 115 10.86 -5.56 3.56
N MET A 116 11.30 -4.90 2.48
CA MET A 116 10.64 -5.08 1.18
C MET A 116 10.87 -6.47 0.59
N SER A 117 11.97 -7.13 0.95
CA SER A 117 12.20 -8.54 0.62
C SER A 117 11.10 -9.46 1.16
N ASP A 118 10.61 -9.15 2.36
CA ASP A 118 9.58 -9.90 3.05
C ASP A 118 8.19 -9.65 2.45
N VAL A 119 7.93 -8.41 2.03
CA VAL A 119 6.72 -8.04 1.28
C VAL A 119 6.67 -8.77 -0.06
N LEU A 120 7.79 -8.84 -0.78
CA LEU A 120 7.90 -9.57 -2.04
C LEU A 120 7.55 -11.07 -1.86
N GLU A 121 8.05 -11.71 -0.80
CA GLU A 121 7.72 -13.10 -0.46
C GLU A 121 6.26 -13.33 -0.08
N GLY A 122 5.54 -12.26 0.29
CA GLY A 122 4.12 -12.30 0.59
C GLY A 122 3.79 -12.61 2.04
N SER A 123 4.78 -12.89 2.90
CA SER A 123 4.59 -13.06 4.34
C SER A 123 5.91 -12.88 5.09
N PHE A 124 5.84 -12.48 6.35
CA PHE A 124 7.01 -12.42 7.24
C PHE A 124 6.69 -12.88 8.65
N ARG A 125 7.72 -13.23 9.41
CA ARG A 125 7.58 -13.64 10.81
C ARG A 125 7.30 -12.42 11.69
N GLY A 126 6.54 -12.59 12.76
CA GLY A 126 6.35 -11.54 13.76
C GLY A 126 7.63 -11.23 14.55
N TRP A 127 7.58 -10.19 15.38
CA TRP A 127 8.73 -9.86 16.25
C TRP A 127 8.76 -10.77 17.48
N GLU A 128 9.96 -10.97 18.05
CA GLU A 128 10.16 -11.95 19.13
C GLU A 128 9.29 -11.71 20.37
N ASN A 129 9.07 -10.44 20.72
CA ASN A 129 8.29 -10.05 21.89
C ASN A 129 6.77 -10.14 21.66
N GLU A 130 6.34 -10.47 20.44
CA GLU A 130 4.93 -10.67 20.14
C GLU A 130 4.51 -12.10 20.47
N ILE A 131 3.27 -12.26 20.92
CA ILE A 131 2.68 -13.55 21.25
C ILE A 131 1.48 -13.86 20.35
N CYS A 132 1.64 -14.86 19.48
CA CYS A 132 0.57 -15.38 18.67
C CYS A 132 -0.16 -16.49 19.44
N LEU A 133 -1.42 -16.25 19.79
CA LEU A 133 -2.29 -17.26 20.38
C LEU A 133 -2.85 -18.19 19.30
N TYR A 134 -2.93 -19.46 19.60
CA TYR A 134 -3.61 -20.44 18.78
C TYR A 134 -4.69 -21.07 19.65
N ASP A 135 -5.94 -20.69 19.41
CA ASP A 135 -7.07 -21.18 20.19
C ASP A 135 -8.05 -21.96 19.28
N THR A 136 -8.10 -23.26 19.53
CA THR A 136 -9.08 -24.17 18.94
C THR A 136 -9.84 -24.88 20.06
N ALA A 137 -11.00 -25.45 19.74
CA ALA A 137 -11.88 -26.09 20.72
C ALA A 137 -11.19 -27.12 21.63
N ASN A 138 -10.06 -27.69 21.19
CA ASN A 138 -9.32 -28.74 21.90
C ASN A 138 -7.89 -28.34 22.31
N PHE A 139 -7.34 -27.22 21.81
CA PHE A 139 -5.94 -26.85 22.04
C PHE A 139 -5.74 -25.34 22.10
N LYS A 140 -5.05 -24.90 23.16
CA LYS A 140 -4.57 -23.53 23.35
C LYS A 140 -3.04 -23.53 23.37
N ASN A 141 -2.42 -23.09 22.26
CA ASN A 141 -0.97 -22.94 22.17
C ASN A 141 -0.59 -21.47 22.06
N THR A 142 0.63 -21.18 22.48
CA THR A 142 1.21 -19.83 22.45
C THR A 142 2.51 -19.89 21.69
N TYR A 143 2.62 -19.14 20.60
CA TYR A 143 3.82 -19.05 19.78
C TYR A 143 4.44 -17.66 19.91
N ARG A 144 5.76 -17.59 20.07
CA ARG A 144 6.48 -16.32 19.90
C ARG A 144 6.36 -15.85 18.46
N GLY A 145 6.33 -14.53 18.23
CA GLY A 145 6.14 -13.96 16.91
C GLY A 145 7.24 -14.36 15.91
N ASN A 146 8.47 -14.59 16.39
CA ASN A 146 9.57 -15.06 15.56
C ASN A 146 9.53 -16.56 15.20
N ASN A 147 8.51 -17.29 15.67
CA ASN A 147 8.30 -18.70 15.34
C ASN A 147 7.96 -18.84 13.85
N SER A 148 8.46 -19.89 13.18
CA SER A 148 8.17 -20.14 11.76
C SER A 148 6.69 -20.32 11.44
N ASN A 149 5.89 -20.71 12.43
CA ASN A 149 4.45 -20.87 12.33
C ASN A 149 3.67 -19.57 12.56
N ALA A 150 4.28 -18.51 13.11
CA ALA A 150 3.63 -17.24 13.40
C ALA A 150 4.03 -16.21 12.33
N LYS A 151 3.09 -15.83 11.47
CA LYS A 151 3.36 -14.99 10.30
C LYS A 151 2.34 -13.88 10.12
N TRP A 152 2.81 -12.76 9.62
CA TRP A 152 2.02 -11.65 9.14
C TRP A 152 1.71 -11.82 7.66
N TYR A 153 0.46 -11.55 7.30
CA TYR A 153 -0.04 -11.58 5.92
C TYR A 153 -0.85 -10.34 5.62
N SER A 154 -0.81 -9.86 4.38
CA SER A 154 -1.76 -8.85 3.92
C SER A 154 -3.15 -9.49 3.75
N ILE A 155 -4.21 -8.80 4.21
CA ILE A 155 -5.60 -9.30 4.09
C ILE A 155 -6.01 -9.49 2.62
N GLY A 156 -5.46 -8.66 1.72
CA GLY A 156 -5.72 -8.73 0.27
C GLY A 156 -4.63 -9.44 -0.53
N GLY A 157 -3.65 -10.10 0.11
CA GLY A 157 -2.55 -10.83 -0.56
C GLY A 157 -1.48 -9.97 -1.26
N HIS A 158 -1.86 -8.81 -1.80
CA HIS A 158 -1.01 -7.94 -2.61
C HIS A 158 -0.35 -6.77 -1.84
N TYR A 159 -0.51 -6.75 -0.50
CA TYR A 159 0.02 -5.66 0.34
C TYR A 159 -0.52 -4.30 -0.09
N ASN A 160 -1.82 -4.26 -0.37
CA ASN A 160 -2.54 -3.09 -0.84
C ASN A 160 -2.33 -1.89 0.10
N LEU A 161 -1.46 -0.97 -0.35
CA LEU A 161 -1.29 0.34 0.26
C LEU A 161 -2.55 1.16 0.01
N LYS A 162 -3.03 1.80 1.05
CA LYS A 162 -4.15 2.75 1.01
C LYS A 162 -3.75 4.02 1.73
N MET A 163 -4.45 5.10 1.46
CA MET A 163 -4.21 6.39 2.09
C MET A 163 -5.44 6.83 2.88
N GLU A 164 -5.24 7.26 4.12
CA GLU A 164 -6.28 7.91 4.90
C GLU A 164 -6.49 9.35 4.42
N ARG A 165 -7.61 9.98 4.82
CA ARG A 165 -7.87 11.39 4.50
C ARG A 165 -6.81 12.35 5.06
N THR A 166 -6.05 11.93 6.07
CA THR A 166 -4.92 12.64 6.67
C THR A 166 -3.66 12.62 5.80
N GLY A 167 -3.64 11.81 4.73
CA GLY A 167 -2.44 11.59 3.90
C GLY A 167 -1.57 10.43 4.40
N GLU A 168 -1.90 9.81 5.52
CA GLU A 168 -1.16 8.67 6.06
C GLU A 168 -1.38 7.42 5.21
N ILE A 169 -0.29 6.79 4.78
CA ILE A 169 -0.31 5.56 3.99
C ILE A 169 -0.28 4.35 4.93
N TYR A 170 -1.10 3.35 4.64
CA TYR A 170 -1.22 2.16 5.48
C TYR A 170 -1.47 0.88 4.69
N ILE A 171 -1.18 -0.25 5.32
CA ILE A 171 -1.53 -1.60 4.85
C ILE A 171 -2.31 -2.32 5.95
N LYS A 172 -3.36 -3.04 5.56
CA LYS A 172 -4.10 -3.93 6.48
C LYS A 172 -3.45 -5.31 6.53
N MET A 173 -3.09 -5.70 7.74
CA MET A 173 -2.36 -6.92 8.02
C MET A 173 -3.17 -7.84 8.92
N ARG A 174 -2.93 -9.13 8.79
CA ARG A 174 -3.48 -10.17 9.64
C ARG A 174 -2.35 -10.96 10.25
N TRP A 175 -2.46 -11.21 11.54
CA TRP A 175 -1.57 -12.12 12.22
C TRP A 175 -2.13 -13.54 12.20
N TYR A 176 -1.36 -14.48 11.67
CA TYR A 176 -1.79 -15.86 11.43
C TYR A 176 -0.81 -16.88 12.04
N CYS A 177 -1.36 -17.99 12.52
CA CYS A 177 -0.60 -19.15 12.99
C CYS A 177 -0.87 -20.38 12.10
N TYR A 178 0.18 -21.03 11.58
CA TYR A 178 0.12 -22.13 10.60
C TYR A 178 -0.91 -23.23 10.92
N TYR A 179 -1.05 -23.60 12.19
CA TYR A 179 -1.94 -24.68 12.63
C TYR A 179 -3.42 -24.26 12.79
N SER A 180 -3.80 -23.01 12.53
CA SER A 180 -5.21 -22.61 12.49
C SER A 180 -5.86 -22.94 11.16
N SER A 181 -6.45 -24.13 11.08
CA SER A 181 -7.46 -24.42 10.07
C SER A 181 -8.54 -23.33 10.10
N PHE A 182 -8.74 -22.71 8.93
CA PHE A 182 -9.83 -21.79 8.61
C PHE A 182 -10.11 -20.67 9.63
N GLY A 183 -9.52 -19.49 9.38
CA GLY A 183 -10.15 -18.24 9.78
C GLY A 183 -9.94 -17.77 11.23
N LYS A 184 -9.10 -18.41 12.03
CA LYS A 184 -8.77 -18.00 13.42
C LYS A 184 -7.37 -17.40 13.60
N GLY A 185 -6.87 -16.63 12.63
CA GLY A 185 -5.79 -15.68 12.93
C GLY A 185 -6.30 -14.61 13.90
N ASN A 186 -5.55 -14.34 14.98
CA ASN A 186 -6.08 -13.69 16.20
C ASN A 186 -6.74 -12.34 15.96
N SER A 187 -6.13 -11.48 15.13
CA SER A 187 -6.53 -10.08 15.02
C SER A 187 -6.10 -9.43 13.71
N HIS A 188 -6.83 -8.38 13.35
CA HIS A 188 -6.53 -7.50 12.22
C HIS A 188 -5.82 -6.26 12.74
N TYR A 189 -4.86 -5.80 11.95
CA TYR A 189 -4.00 -4.69 12.32
C TYR A 189 -3.86 -3.72 11.17
N THR A 190 -3.65 -2.47 11.51
CA THR A 190 -3.30 -1.41 10.57
C THR A 190 -1.83 -1.09 10.75
N PHE A 191 -1.06 -1.24 9.69
CA PHE A 191 0.35 -0.85 9.66
C PHE A 191 0.42 0.46 8.90
N LYS A 192 0.56 1.59 9.61
CA LYS A 192 0.72 2.90 8.98
C LYS A 192 2.20 3.21 8.82
N ILE A 193 2.63 3.62 7.64
CA ILE A 193 4.02 4.03 7.41
C ILE A 193 4.33 5.23 8.31
N ASP A 194 5.51 5.25 8.90
CA ASP A 194 5.92 6.38 9.72
C ASP A 194 5.99 7.65 8.86
N ALA A 195 5.60 8.79 9.43
CA ALA A 195 5.57 10.06 8.70
C ALA A 195 6.97 10.41 8.17
N ASP A 196 8.00 10.17 8.99
CA ASP A 196 9.40 10.45 8.66
C ASP A 196 9.94 9.54 7.54
N ASP A 197 9.31 8.37 7.32
CA ASP A 197 9.71 7.39 6.31
C ASP A 197 8.85 7.47 5.03
N THR A 198 7.70 8.16 5.07
CA THR A 198 6.69 8.15 4.00
C THR A 198 7.25 8.69 2.68
N GLU A 199 7.94 9.84 2.70
CA GLU A 199 8.51 10.44 1.50
C GLU A 199 9.59 9.55 0.87
N ASN A 200 10.52 9.04 1.69
CA ASN A 200 11.58 8.13 1.24
C ASN A 200 11.00 6.86 0.63
N PHE A 201 9.97 6.29 1.28
CA PHE A 201 9.27 5.12 0.77
C PHE A 201 8.60 5.37 -0.58
N MET A 202 7.90 6.50 -0.71
CA MET A 202 7.26 6.85 -1.97
C MET A 202 8.27 7.08 -3.10
N ASN A 203 9.38 7.77 -2.81
CA ASN A 203 10.47 7.94 -3.77
C ASN A 203 11.07 6.61 -4.21
N PHE A 204 11.30 5.68 -3.28
CA PHE A 204 11.75 4.33 -3.61
C PHE A 204 10.78 3.62 -4.56
N LEU A 205 9.47 3.65 -4.31
CA LEU A 205 8.49 3.03 -5.20
C LEU A 205 8.51 3.64 -6.60
N ILE A 206 8.53 4.97 -6.67
CA ILE A 206 8.61 5.71 -7.93
C ILE A 206 9.87 5.30 -8.70
N ASP A 207 11.02 5.24 -8.03
CA ASP A 207 12.30 4.94 -8.65
C ASP A 207 12.35 3.53 -9.22
N ILE A 208 11.88 2.51 -8.49
CA ILE A 208 11.91 1.12 -8.99
C ILE A 208 10.94 0.90 -10.16
N ILE A 209 9.81 1.61 -10.20
CA ILE A 209 8.86 1.56 -11.32
C ILE A 209 9.49 2.25 -12.53
N HIS A 210 9.97 3.49 -12.35
CA HIS A 210 10.59 4.26 -13.43
C HIS A 210 11.81 3.55 -14.03
N GLU A 211 12.69 2.99 -13.20
CA GLU A 211 13.84 2.21 -13.66
C GLU A 211 13.41 1.04 -14.55
N LYS A 212 12.32 0.35 -14.18
CA LYS A 212 11.78 -0.76 -14.98
C LYS A 212 11.19 -0.28 -16.31
N ASN A 213 10.44 0.82 -16.30
CA ASN A 213 9.80 1.39 -17.49
C ASN A 213 10.85 1.84 -18.51
N VAL A 214 11.86 2.60 -18.07
CA VAL A 214 12.98 3.05 -18.93
C VAL A 214 13.73 1.88 -19.55
N LYS A 215 14.00 0.81 -18.79
CA LYS A 215 14.64 -0.39 -19.34
C LYS A 215 13.79 -1.09 -20.39
N ALA A 216 12.47 -1.17 -20.19
CA ALA A 216 11.54 -1.78 -21.14
C ALA A 216 11.43 -0.95 -22.43
N ASP A 217 11.34 0.38 -22.30
CA ASP A 217 11.30 1.29 -23.44
C ASP A 217 12.59 1.25 -24.26
N ASN A 218 13.75 1.31 -23.61
CA ASN A 218 15.04 1.17 -24.28
C ASN A 218 15.17 -0.16 -25.03
N LEU A 219 14.66 -1.26 -24.44
CA LEU A 219 14.65 -2.56 -25.11
C LEU A 219 13.73 -2.56 -26.33
N LYS A 220 12.56 -1.92 -26.24
CA LYS A 220 11.64 -1.77 -27.37
C LYS A 220 12.30 -0.98 -28.50
N ASN A 221 12.89 0.17 -28.20
CA ASN A 221 13.57 1.04 -29.16
C ASN A 221 14.76 0.32 -29.82
N TYR A 222 15.47 -0.55 -29.10
CA TYR A 222 16.54 -1.37 -29.68
C TYR A 222 16.06 -2.31 -30.81
N PHE A 223 14.80 -2.73 -30.79
CA PHE A 223 14.21 -3.60 -31.82
C PHE A 223 13.39 -2.83 -32.86
N GLU A 224 13.24 -1.50 -32.75
CA GLU A 224 12.43 -0.71 -33.69
C GLU A 224 13.00 -0.75 -35.12
N ASP A 225 14.32 -0.87 -35.29
CA ASP A 225 14.97 -0.98 -36.61
C ASP A 225 14.67 -2.31 -37.36
N ILE A 226 13.96 -3.25 -36.73
CA ILE A 226 13.62 -4.57 -37.30
C ILE A 226 12.12 -4.67 -37.66
N TYR A 227 11.32 -3.63 -37.37
CA TYR A 227 9.89 -3.55 -37.70
C TYR A 227 9.62 -2.46 -38.76
#